data_AF-A0A0N1AI48-F1
#
_entry.id   AF-A0A0N1AI48-F1
#
_cell.length_a   1.000
_cell.length_b   1.000
_cell.length_c   1.000
_cell.angle_alpha   90.00
_cell.angle_beta   90.00
_cell.angle_gamma   90.00
#
_symmetry.space_group_name_H-M   'P 1'
#
loop_
_entity.id
_entity.type
_entity.pdbx_description
1 polymer ?
#
loop_
_entity_poly.entity_id
_entity_poly.type
_entity_poly.pdbx_seq_one_letter_code
_entity_poly.pdbx_strand_id
1 'polypeptide(L)'
;MMIAFSRALMTLACQCLGEARREWAQAMWEEFDIAAEDGRGLSFAIGCLIGALRQMPMAQEGRFVLTNYTLAIAVMVPIAAMEISAALLGLPHLFGGKGGPGAGMAVAQKLIIGGAYRVVAPSLSLLLLLSGGGQLRLAWLMLERDWRRATSTGVANLAAITTLILFMGCMFLDVSQAITLAVVLGIELGLIAGLCRWHEDLSLPPS
;
A
#
# COMPACT_ATOMS: atom_id res chain seq x y z
N MET A 1 6.41 7.35 -32.23
CA MET A 1 6.60 6.67 -30.92
C MET A 1 7.10 7.65 -29.85
N MET A 2 8.17 8.41 -30.08
CA MET A 2 8.67 9.43 -29.14
C MET A 2 7.64 10.51 -28.75
N ILE A 3 6.91 11.09 -29.71
CA ILE A 3 5.91 12.13 -29.43
C ILE A 3 4.79 11.63 -28.50
N ALA A 4 4.32 10.40 -28.69
CA ALA A 4 3.29 9.80 -27.84
C ALA A 4 3.79 9.63 -26.40
N PHE A 5 5.06 9.21 -26.24
CA PHE A 5 5.70 9.10 -24.93
C PHE A 5 5.91 10.48 -24.27
N SER A 6 6.36 11.49 -25.02
CA SER A 6 6.50 12.86 -24.52
C SER A 6 5.15 13.45 -24.08
N ARG A 7 4.08 13.20 -24.85
CA ARG A 7 2.71 13.60 -24.47
C ARG A 7 2.25 12.90 -23.20
N ALA A 8 2.55 11.61 -23.04
CA ALA A 8 2.22 10.89 -21.80
C ALA A 8 2.95 11.49 -20.58
N LEU A 9 4.23 11.83 -20.73
CA LEU A 9 5.00 12.52 -19.68
C LEU A 9 4.41 13.91 -19.35
N MET A 10 3.99 14.67 -20.36
CA MET A 10 3.33 15.97 -20.16
C MET A 10 2.00 15.84 -19.43
N THR A 11 1.16 14.89 -19.81
CA THR A 11 -0.08 14.60 -19.08
C THR A 11 0.21 14.29 -17.62
N LEU A 12 1.22 13.46 -17.35
CA LEU A 12 1.61 13.11 -15.99
C LEU A 12 2.14 14.34 -15.22
N ALA A 13 2.97 15.17 -15.84
CA ALA A 13 3.47 16.41 -15.24
C ALA A 13 2.33 17.37 -14.87
N CYS A 14 1.33 17.52 -15.74
CA CYS A 14 0.17 18.37 -15.48
C CYS A 14 -0.71 17.83 -14.35
N GLN A 15 -0.94 16.51 -14.32
CA GLN A 15 -1.69 15.87 -13.23
C GLN A 15 -0.97 16.03 -11.88
N CYS A 16 0.38 16.05 -11.89
CA CYS A 16 1.17 16.27 -10.67
C CYS A 16 1.03 17.69 -10.08
N LEU A 17 0.65 18.69 -10.88
CA LEU A 17 0.52 20.08 -10.44
C LEU A 17 -0.77 20.36 -9.67
N GLY A 18 -1.79 19.51 -9.85
CA GLY A 18 -3.09 19.67 -9.21
C GLY A 18 -3.85 20.90 -9.68
N GLU A 19 -4.97 21.18 -9.01
CA GLU A 19 -5.92 22.22 -9.43
C GLU A 19 -5.41 23.64 -9.23
N ALA A 20 -4.64 23.86 -8.16
CA ALA A 20 -4.12 25.18 -7.80
C ALA A 20 -3.15 25.77 -8.84
N ARG A 21 -2.62 24.95 -9.77
CA ARG A 21 -1.67 25.37 -10.80
C ARG A 21 -2.13 25.01 -12.22
N ARG A 22 -3.45 24.92 -12.42
CA ARG A 22 -4.06 24.61 -13.72
C ARG A 22 -3.62 25.57 -14.83
N GLU A 23 -3.48 26.87 -14.52
CA GLU A 23 -2.97 27.88 -15.46
C GLU A 23 -1.51 27.59 -15.88
N TRP A 24 -0.67 27.16 -14.93
CA TRP A 24 0.71 26.81 -15.24
C TRP A 24 0.80 25.52 -16.05
N ALA A 25 -0.06 24.53 -15.78
CA ALA A 25 -0.18 23.32 -16.57
C ALA A 25 -0.64 23.60 -18.01
N GLN A 26 -1.53 24.59 -18.22
CA GLN A 26 -1.94 25.05 -19.56
C GLN A 26 -0.78 25.70 -20.31
N ALA A 27 -0.06 26.63 -19.67
CA ALA A 27 1.12 27.26 -20.26
C ALA A 27 2.20 26.22 -20.65
N MET A 28 2.42 25.20 -19.81
CA MET A 28 3.34 24.10 -20.12
C MET A 28 2.92 23.29 -21.36
N TRP A 29 1.62 23.11 -21.62
CA TRP A 29 1.13 22.44 -22.82
C TRP A 29 1.35 23.28 -24.08
N GLU A 30 1.12 24.59 -24.00
CA GLU A 30 1.37 25.51 -25.10
C GLU A 30 2.86 25.56 -25.48
N GLU A 31 3.75 25.62 -24.49
CA GLU A 31 5.20 25.56 -24.72
C GLU A 31 5.67 24.18 -25.23
N PHE A 32 5.00 23.10 -24.82
CA PHE A 32 5.31 21.75 -25.29
C PHE A 32 5.06 21.58 -26.79
N ASP A 33 3.98 22.13 -27.34
CA ASP A 33 3.69 22.01 -28.76
C ASP A 33 4.79 22.67 -29.61
N ILE A 34 5.27 23.84 -29.19
CA ILE A 34 6.42 24.52 -29.82
C ILE A 34 7.70 23.68 -29.69
N ALA A 35 7.98 23.14 -28.50
CA ALA A 35 9.15 22.29 -28.29
C ALA A 35 9.08 20.96 -29.07
N ALA A 36 7.87 20.43 -29.31
CA ALA A 36 7.65 19.21 -30.07
C ALA A 36 7.89 19.43 -31.58
N GLU A 37 7.47 20.58 -32.12
CA GLU A 37 7.79 20.99 -33.49
C GLU A 37 9.29 21.13 -33.73
N ASP A 38 10.02 21.65 -32.73
CA ASP A 38 11.49 21.75 -32.73
C ASP A 38 12.23 20.41 -32.51
N GLY A 39 11.51 19.29 -32.36
CA GLY A 39 12.11 17.98 -32.07
C GLY A 39 12.65 17.81 -30.64
N ARG A 40 12.40 18.79 -29.76
CA ARG A 40 12.85 18.83 -28.35
C ARG A 40 11.75 18.41 -27.34
N GLY A 41 10.60 17.93 -27.82
CA GLY A 41 9.45 17.63 -26.97
C GLY A 41 9.73 16.63 -25.84
N LEU A 42 10.64 15.66 -26.03
CA LEU A 42 10.97 14.69 -24.97
C LEU A 42 11.75 15.32 -23.80
N SER A 43 12.81 16.09 -24.09
CA SER A 43 13.61 16.73 -23.05
C SER A 43 12.80 17.79 -22.31
N PHE A 44 11.93 18.52 -23.02
CA PHE A 44 10.98 19.45 -22.42
C PHE A 44 10.02 18.72 -21.47
N ALA A 45 9.37 17.65 -21.94
CA ALA A 45 8.43 16.88 -21.12
C ALA A 45 9.08 16.29 -19.84
N ILE A 46 10.33 15.83 -19.93
CA ILE A 46 11.08 15.36 -18.75
C ILE A 46 11.37 16.52 -17.78
N GLY A 47 11.78 17.69 -18.29
CA GLY A 47 12.01 18.88 -17.47
C GLY A 47 10.74 19.33 -16.74
N CYS A 48 9.63 19.39 -17.46
CA CYS A 48 8.29 19.65 -16.94
C CYS A 48 7.90 18.67 -15.83
N LEU A 49 8.10 17.37 -16.06
CA LEU A 49 7.80 16.34 -15.07
C LEU A 49 8.66 16.48 -13.81
N ILE A 50 9.97 16.69 -13.94
CA ILE A 50 10.86 16.89 -12.78
C ILE A 50 10.46 18.14 -12.01
N GLY A 51 10.10 19.22 -12.70
CA GLY A 51 9.60 20.46 -12.10
C GLY A 51 8.32 20.24 -11.30
N ALA A 52 7.34 19.54 -11.89
CA ALA A 52 6.08 19.21 -11.23
C ALA A 52 6.28 18.30 -10.00
N LEU A 53 7.10 17.25 -10.12
CA LEU A 53 7.43 16.35 -9.02
C LEU A 53 8.12 17.05 -7.85
N ARG A 54 8.97 18.05 -8.12
CA ARG A 54 9.60 18.86 -7.07
C ARG A 54 8.61 19.75 -6.32
N GLN A 55 7.49 20.11 -6.94
CA GLN A 55 6.47 20.95 -6.32
C GLN A 55 5.41 20.17 -5.55
N MET A 56 5.16 18.90 -5.91
CA MET A 56 4.27 18.02 -5.16
C MET A 56 4.49 18.04 -3.63
N PRO A 57 5.72 17.95 -3.08
CA PRO A 57 5.92 17.98 -1.63
C PRO A 57 5.65 19.36 -0.99
N MET A 58 5.56 20.44 -1.78
CA MET A 58 5.23 21.77 -1.26
C MET A 58 3.72 22.00 -1.14
N ALA A 59 2.92 21.37 -2.00
CA ALA A 59 1.46 21.46 -1.95
C ALA A 59 0.88 20.51 -0.88
N GLN A 60 -0.22 20.89 -0.22
CA GLN A 60 -0.91 19.98 0.71
C GLN A 60 -1.43 18.72 0.00
N GLU A 61 -2.12 18.90 -1.12
CA GLU A 61 -2.63 17.79 -1.94
C GLU A 61 -1.52 16.88 -2.47
N GLY A 62 -0.39 17.46 -2.89
CA GLY A 62 0.75 16.69 -3.39
C GLY A 62 1.41 15.85 -2.29
N ARG A 63 1.53 16.38 -1.07
CA ARG A 63 1.99 15.60 0.10
C ARG A 63 1.04 14.46 0.45
N PHE A 64 -0.27 14.71 0.40
CA PHE A 64 -1.28 13.69 0.62
C PHE A 64 -1.16 12.55 -0.39
N VAL A 65 -1.07 12.88 -1.69
CA VAL A 65 -0.87 11.90 -2.77
C VAL A 65 0.40 11.10 -2.54
N LEU A 66 1.53 11.77 -2.31
CA LEU A 66 2.81 11.09 -2.11
C LEU A 66 2.75 10.13 -0.91
N THR A 67 2.13 10.56 0.19
CA THR A 67 1.97 9.74 1.41
C THR A 67 1.08 8.53 1.13
N ASN A 68 -0.03 8.71 0.41
CA ASN A 68 -0.95 7.64 0.06
C ASN A 68 -0.29 6.59 -0.84
N TYR A 69 0.44 7.02 -1.87
CA TYR A 69 1.23 6.10 -2.72
C TYR A 69 2.33 5.40 -1.95
N THR A 70 3.03 6.13 -1.07
CA THR A 70 4.08 5.54 -0.21
C THR A 70 3.49 4.48 0.69
N LEU A 71 2.37 4.73 1.35
CA LEU A 71 1.70 3.76 2.20
C LEU A 71 1.26 2.52 1.40
N ALA A 72 0.59 2.71 0.27
CA ALA A 72 0.11 1.62 -0.57
C ALA A 72 1.27 0.73 -1.06
N ILE A 73 2.34 1.32 -1.60
CA ILE A 73 3.43 0.57 -2.24
C ILE A 73 4.45 0.06 -1.23
N ALA A 74 4.85 0.86 -0.24
CA ALA A 74 5.94 0.52 0.67
C ALA A 74 5.47 -0.26 1.91
N VAL A 75 4.18 -0.22 2.24
CA VAL A 75 3.64 -0.89 3.43
C VAL A 75 2.64 -1.97 3.02
N MET A 76 1.54 -1.59 2.38
CA MET A 76 0.42 -2.52 2.16
C MET A 76 0.75 -3.65 1.19
N VAL A 77 1.40 -3.33 0.06
CA VAL A 77 1.79 -4.35 -0.94
C VAL A 77 2.79 -5.37 -0.36
N PRO A 78 3.86 -4.97 0.35
CA PRO A 78 4.76 -5.92 1.01
C PRO A 78 4.09 -6.80 2.06
N ILE A 79 3.21 -6.25 2.91
CA ILE A 79 2.51 -7.04 3.93
C ILE A 79 1.59 -8.06 3.24
N ALA A 80 0.83 -7.64 2.23
CA ALA A 80 -0.03 -8.55 1.50
C ALA A 80 0.75 -9.64 0.77
N ALA A 81 1.88 -9.30 0.15
CA ALA A 81 2.76 -10.26 -0.49
C ALA A 81 3.29 -11.29 0.51
N MET A 82 3.64 -10.84 1.72
CA MET A 82 4.09 -11.70 2.81
C MET A 82 2.96 -12.66 3.25
N GLU A 83 1.74 -12.17 3.48
CA GLU A 83 0.58 -12.99 3.89
C GLU A 83 0.15 -14.00 2.83
N ILE A 84 0.12 -13.60 1.55
CA ILE A 84 -0.21 -14.50 0.45
C ILE A 84 0.87 -15.57 0.30
N SER A 85 2.15 -15.18 0.38
CA SER A 85 3.27 -16.13 0.32
C SER A 85 3.20 -17.13 1.48
N ALA A 86 2.83 -16.68 2.67
CA ALA A 86 2.60 -17.53 3.82
C ALA A 86 1.50 -18.57 3.63
N ALA A 87 0.39 -18.14 3.04
CA ALA A 87 -0.74 -19.02 2.81
C ALA A 87 -0.41 -20.12 1.78
N LEU A 88 0.38 -19.77 0.77
CA LEU A 88 0.76 -20.67 -0.34
C LEU A 88 1.92 -21.60 0.01
N LEU A 89 2.96 -21.09 0.69
CA LEU A 89 4.18 -21.83 1.01
C LEU A 89 4.15 -22.44 2.43
N GLY A 90 3.14 -22.07 3.22
CA GLY A 90 2.95 -22.45 4.62
C GLY A 90 3.68 -21.51 5.60
N LEU A 91 3.19 -21.45 6.85
CA LEU A 91 3.79 -20.69 7.96
C LEU A 91 5.31 -20.89 8.10
N PRO A 92 5.94 -22.08 7.92
CA PRO A 92 7.38 -22.23 8.14
C PRO A 92 8.26 -21.33 7.25
N HIS A 93 7.71 -20.76 6.17
CA HIS A 93 8.40 -19.79 5.32
C HIS A 93 8.30 -18.34 5.84
N LEU A 94 7.29 -18.01 6.64
CA LEU A 94 7.16 -16.72 7.33
C LEU A 94 8.08 -16.58 8.56
N PHE A 95 8.21 -17.65 9.35
CA PHE A 95 8.82 -17.58 10.70
C PHE A 95 10.31 -17.88 10.73
N GLY A 96 10.99 -17.75 9.58
CA GLY A 96 12.44 -17.93 9.48
C GLY A 96 12.85 -19.39 9.32
N GLY A 97 13.41 -19.70 8.16
CA GLY A 97 14.16 -20.94 7.97
C GLY A 97 15.37 -20.98 8.90
N LYS A 98 15.50 -22.07 9.67
CA LYS A 98 16.71 -22.64 10.31
C LYS A 98 17.73 -21.75 11.06
N GLY A 99 17.57 -20.43 11.17
CA GLY A 99 18.63 -19.54 11.72
C GLY A 99 18.19 -18.30 12.50
N GLY A 100 16.88 -18.07 12.69
CA GLY A 100 16.40 -16.98 13.56
C GLY A 100 16.26 -17.43 15.03
N PRO A 101 16.25 -16.51 16.01
CA PRO A 101 16.18 -16.84 17.44
C PRO A 101 14.93 -17.65 17.88
N GLY A 102 13.92 -17.82 17.01
CA GLY A 102 12.76 -18.71 17.22
C GLY A 102 12.83 -20.09 16.55
N ALA A 103 13.91 -20.41 15.83
CA ALA A 103 14.02 -21.63 15.02
C ALA A 103 13.99 -22.93 15.86
N GLY A 104 14.48 -22.90 17.10
CA GLY A 104 14.44 -24.04 18.02
C GLY A 104 13.03 -24.34 18.53
N MET A 105 12.22 -23.31 18.75
CA MET A 105 10.84 -23.44 19.24
C MET A 105 9.90 -23.93 18.12
N ALA A 106 10.10 -23.43 16.89
CA ALA A 106 9.34 -23.87 15.72
C ALA A 106 9.53 -25.36 15.38
N VAL A 107 10.73 -25.93 15.61
CA VAL A 107 10.99 -27.37 15.37
C VAL A 107 10.36 -28.25 16.46
N ALA A 108 10.48 -27.87 17.73
CA ALA A 108 9.86 -28.59 18.84
C ALA A 108 8.33 -28.60 18.75
N GLN A 109 7.75 -27.46 18.35
CA GLN A 109 6.30 -27.30 18.18
C GLN A 109 5.76 -28.09 16.98
N LYS A 110 6.53 -28.19 15.88
CA LYS A 110 6.19 -29.00 14.70
C LYS A 110 6.13 -30.51 15.02
N LEU A 111 6.94 -30.97 15.96
CA LEU A 111 6.97 -32.37 16.43
C LEU A 111 5.83 -32.70 17.40
N ILE A 112 5.33 -31.72 18.17
CA ILE A 112 4.26 -31.92 19.16
C ILE A 112 2.86 -31.71 18.54
N ILE A 113 2.71 -30.80 17.57
CA ILE A 113 1.41 -30.36 17.02
C ILE A 113 1.14 -30.92 15.61
N GLY A 114 2.03 -31.72 15.03
CA GLY A 114 1.98 -32.13 13.62
C GLY A 114 0.64 -32.69 13.11
N GLY A 115 -0.13 -33.37 13.97
CA GLY A 115 -1.50 -33.83 13.66
C GLY A 115 -2.56 -32.73 13.67
N ALA A 116 -2.62 -31.92 14.73
CA ALA A 116 -3.59 -30.82 14.87
C ALA A 116 -3.31 -29.69 13.86
N TYR A 117 -2.04 -29.43 13.57
CA TYR A 117 -1.62 -28.47 12.54
C TYR A 117 -2.16 -28.82 11.16
N ARG A 118 -2.23 -30.11 10.81
CA ARG A 118 -2.73 -30.57 9.50
C ARG A 118 -4.21 -30.27 9.30
N VAL A 119 -4.99 -30.28 10.38
CA VAL A 119 -6.44 -29.99 10.37
C VAL A 119 -6.68 -28.48 10.32
N VAL A 120 -5.81 -27.71 10.96
CA VAL A 120 -5.93 -26.26 11.15
C VAL A 120 -5.32 -25.43 10.01
N ALA A 121 -4.29 -25.96 9.35
CA ALA A 121 -3.59 -25.32 8.24
C ALA A 121 -4.52 -24.70 7.16
N PRO A 122 -5.57 -25.37 6.65
CA PRO A 122 -6.42 -24.78 5.62
C PRO A 122 -7.19 -23.55 6.09
N SER A 123 -7.68 -23.54 7.34
CA SER A 123 -8.39 -22.38 7.91
C SER A 123 -7.46 -21.18 8.05
N LEU A 124 -6.22 -21.42 8.46
CA LEU A 124 -5.23 -20.36 8.61
C LEU A 124 -4.75 -19.83 7.25
N SER A 125 -4.50 -20.71 6.27
CA SER A 125 -4.21 -20.29 4.89
C SER A 125 -5.34 -19.45 4.30
N LEU A 126 -6.60 -19.81 4.57
CA LEU A 126 -7.74 -19.03 4.13
C LEU A 126 -7.77 -17.63 4.77
N LEU A 127 -7.54 -17.53 6.08
CA LEU A 127 -7.47 -16.24 6.79
C LEU A 127 -6.34 -15.35 6.26
N LEU A 128 -5.16 -15.93 5.99
CA LEU A 128 -4.02 -15.21 5.40
C LEU A 128 -4.31 -14.72 3.97
N LEU A 129 -4.98 -15.53 3.13
CA LEU A 129 -5.39 -15.10 1.79
C LEU A 129 -6.45 -14.00 1.83
N LEU A 130 -7.42 -14.11 2.73
CA LEU A 130 -8.45 -13.09 2.90
C LEU A 130 -7.84 -11.77 3.38
N SER A 131 -6.89 -11.83 4.32
CA SER A 131 -6.15 -10.67 4.81
C SER A 131 -5.29 -10.03 3.72
N GLY A 132 -4.45 -10.82 3.05
CA GLY A 132 -3.55 -10.28 2.03
C GLY A 132 -4.31 -9.75 0.81
N GLY A 133 -5.37 -10.45 0.40
CA GLY A 133 -6.29 -9.96 -0.63
C GLY A 133 -7.03 -8.68 -0.19
N GLY A 134 -7.42 -8.59 1.08
CA GLY A 134 -8.03 -7.42 1.69
C GLY A 134 -7.11 -6.20 1.68
N GLN A 135 -5.84 -6.37 2.03
CA GLN A 135 -4.82 -5.31 1.98
C GLN A 135 -4.55 -4.81 0.56
N LEU A 136 -4.41 -5.71 -0.42
CA LEU A 136 -4.24 -5.30 -1.82
C LEU A 136 -5.46 -4.52 -2.34
N ARG A 137 -6.66 -5.01 -2.02
CA ARG A 137 -7.90 -4.32 -2.38
C ARG A 137 -7.98 -2.95 -1.71
N LEU A 138 -7.60 -2.85 -0.44
CA LEU A 138 -7.61 -1.59 0.30
C LEU A 138 -6.61 -0.60 -0.29
N ALA A 139 -5.37 -1.04 -0.58
CA ALA A 139 -4.36 -0.23 -1.24
C ALA A 139 -4.86 0.29 -2.59
N TRP A 140 -5.49 -0.58 -3.40
CA TRP A 140 -6.09 -0.21 -4.67
C TRP A 140 -7.17 0.86 -4.52
N LEU A 141 -8.13 0.66 -3.61
CA LEU A 141 -9.22 1.61 -3.36
C LEU A 141 -8.72 2.96 -2.81
N MET A 142 -7.66 2.95 -2.01
CA MET A 142 -7.00 4.16 -1.54
C MET A 142 -6.36 4.93 -2.69
N LEU A 143 -5.74 4.24 -3.66
CA LEU A 143 -5.20 4.86 -4.87
C LEU A 143 -6.30 5.40 -5.80
N GLU A 144 -7.42 4.69 -5.92
CA GLU A 144 -8.62 5.16 -6.63
C GLU A 144 -9.36 6.29 -5.90
N ARG A 145 -8.98 6.58 -4.64
CA ARG A 145 -9.64 7.54 -3.74
C ARG A 145 -11.12 7.20 -3.45
N ASP A 146 -11.52 5.93 -3.55
CA ASP A 146 -12.84 5.46 -3.14
C ASP A 146 -12.86 5.15 -1.64
N TRP A 147 -12.84 6.19 -0.81
CA TRP A 147 -12.73 6.09 0.65
C TRP A 147 -13.91 5.38 1.30
N ARG A 148 -15.10 5.43 0.68
CA ARG A 148 -16.28 4.73 1.18
C ARG A 148 -16.09 3.21 1.09
N ARG A 149 -15.62 2.71 -0.04
CA ARG A 149 -15.31 1.28 -0.22
C ARG A 149 -14.02 0.88 0.49
N ALA A 150 -13.05 1.79 0.60
CA ALA A 150 -11.84 1.56 1.38
C ALA A 150 -12.20 1.31 2.85
N THR A 151 -13.07 2.12 3.44
CA THR A 151 -13.49 1.96 4.84
C THR A 151 -14.19 0.62 5.07
N SER A 152 -15.14 0.23 4.22
CA SER A 152 -15.83 -1.06 4.39
C SER A 152 -14.90 -2.26 4.21
N THR A 153 -13.99 -2.19 3.23
CA THR A 153 -12.95 -3.21 3.03
C THR A 153 -11.99 -3.26 4.21
N GLY A 154 -11.62 -2.11 4.76
CA GLY A 154 -10.75 -1.99 5.94
C GLY A 154 -11.36 -2.64 7.18
N VAL A 155 -12.66 -2.45 7.43
CA VAL A 155 -13.36 -3.12 8.54
C VAL A 155 -13.38 -4.64 8.36
N ALA A 156 -13.66 -5.12 7.14
CA ALA A 156 -13.63 -6.56 6.85
C ALA A 156 -12.22 -7.14 7.03
N ASN A 157 -11.20 -6.41 6.58
CA ASN A 157 -9.80 -6.80 6.73
C ASN A 157 -9.37 -6.85 8.21
N LEU A 158 -9.79 -5.84 9.00
CA LEU A 158 -9.57 -5.80 10.44
C LEU A 158 -10.16 -7.01 11.15
N ALA A 159 -11.39 -7.40 10.79
CA ALA A 159 -12.03 -8.59 11.34
C ALA A 159 -11.26 -9.88 11.00
N ALA A 160 -10.77 -10.00 9.76
CA ALA A 160 -9.97 -11.14 9.33
C ALA A 160 -8.64 -11.24 10.10
N ILE A 161 -7.91 -10.13 10.23
CA ILE A 161 -6.63 -10.09 10.94
C ILE A 161 -6.83 -10.30 12.44
N THR A 162 -7.87 -9.72 13.04
CA THR A 162 -8.21 -9.96 14.46
C THR A 162 -8.51 -11.43 14.70
N THR A 163 -9.27 -12.07 13.80
CA THR A 163 -9.55 -13.50 13.88
C THR A 163 -8.26 -14.31 13.76
N LEU A 164 -7.37 -13.93 12.84
CA LEU A 164 -6.06 -14.56 12.69
C LEU A 164 -5.20 -14.44 13.96
N ILE A 165 -5.14 -13.26 14.59
CA ILE A 165 -4.42 -13.03 15.85
C ILE A 165 -4.97 -13.91 16.97
N LEU A 166 -6.30 -13.91 17.17
CA LEU A 166 -6.96 -14.73 18.19
C LEU A 166 -6.71 -16.22 17.94
N PHE A 167 -6.79 -16.64 16.68
CA PHE A 167 -6.57 -18.02 16.28
C PHE A 167 -5.12 -18.47 16.53
N MET A 168 -4.14 -17.65 16.18
CA MET A 168 -2.72 -17.91 16.50
C MET A 168 -2.46 -17.93 18.01
N GLY A 169 -3.09 -17.01 18.76
CA GLY A 169 -3.00 -16.97 20.22
C GLY A 169 -3.55 -18.24 20.89
N CYS A 170 -4.74 -18.68 20.49
CA CYS A 170 -5.36 -19.92 21.00
C CYS A 170 -4.55 -21.18 20.68
N MET A 171 -3.86 -21.20 19.54
CA MET A 171 -3.02 -22.33 19.11
C MET A 171 -1.61 -22.31 19.73
N PHE A 172 -1.32 -21.37 20.64
CA PHE A 172 0.00 -21.17 21.26
C PHE A 172 1.13 -21.05 20.23
N LEU A 173 0.85 -20.47 19.06
CA LEU A 173 1.78 -20.47 17.92
C LEU A 173 2.98 -19.53 18.08
N ASP A 174 2.99 -18.68 19.12
CA ASP A 174 4.07 -17.82 19.65
C ASP A 174 3.46 -16.45 20.03
N VAL A 175 3.31 -16.18 21.33
CA VAL A 175 2.69 -14.94 21.86
C VAL A 175 3.45 -13.69 21.40
N SER A 176 4.77 -13.79 21.23
CA SER A 176 5.58 -12.68 20.73
C SER A 176 5.18 -12.30 19.30
N GLN A 177 4.81 -13.26 18.48
CA GLN A 177 4.43 -13.02 17.08
C GLN A 177 3.01 -12.46 16.97
N ALA A 178 2.09 -12.94 17.80
CA ALA A 178 0.75 -12.37 17.89
C ALA A 178 0.79 -10.89 18.29
N ILE A 179 1.68 -10.53 19.22
CA ILE A 179 1.93 -9.13 19.62
C ILE A 179 2.51 -8.33 18.45
N THR A 180 3.54 -8.84 17.75
CA THR A 180 4.12 -8.14 16.60
C THR A 180 3.09 -7.87 15.50
N LEU A 181 2.27 -8.86 15.15
CA LEU A 181 1.21 -8.68 14.16
C LEU A 181 0.16 -7.65 14.61
N ALA A 182 -0.22 -7.67 15.88
CA ALA A 182 -1.15 -6.69 16.46
C ALA A 182 -0.58 -5.25 16.42
N VAL A 183 0.71 -5.08 16.72
CA VAL A 183 1.38 -3.76 16.66
C VAL A 183 1.45 -3.26 15.23
N VAL A 184 1.86 -4.09 14.27
CA VAL A 184 1.93 -3.72 12.85
C VAL A 184 0.54 -3.32 12.33
N LEU A 185 -0.49 -4.09 12.65
CA LEU A 185 -1.87 -3.78 12.29
C LEU A 185 -2.33 -2.45 12.91
N GLY A 186 -2.02 -2.21 14.19
CA GLY A 186 -2.36 -0.96 14.87
C GLY A 186 -1.73 0.25 14.19
N ILE A 187 -0.46 0.14 13.77
CA ILE A 187 0.25 1.18 13.02
C ILE A 187 -0.42 1.39 11.66
N GLU A 188 -0.71 0.32 10.90
CA GLU A 188 -1.36 0.40 9.59
C GLU A 188 -2.72 1.12 9.68
N LEU A 189 -3.58 0.72 10.62
CA LEU A 189 -4.87 1.35 10.84
C LEU A 189 -4.74 2.82 11.27
N GLY A 190 -3.75 3.14 12.11
CA GLY A 190 -3.47 4.51 12.52
C GLY A 190 -3.08 5.39 11.32
N LEU A 191 -2.27 4.87 10.41
CA LEU A 191 -1.88 5.56 9.17
C LEU A 191 -3.07 5.76 8.23
N ILE A 192 -3.90 4.74 8.04
CA ILE A 192 -5.12 4.83 7.21
C ILE A 192 -6.11 5.83 7.82
N ALA A 193 -6.35 5.78 9.13
CA ALA A 193 -7.23 6.73 9.81
C ALA A 193 -6.71 8.17 9.72
N GLY A 194 -5.39 8.36 9.85
CA GLY A 194 -4.74 9.66 9.64
C GLY A 194 -4.94 10.18 8.22
N LEU A 195 -4.81 9.32 7.20
CA LEU A 195 -5.07 9.68 5.81
C LEU A 195 -6.56 9.99 5.54
N CYS A 196 -7.49 9.22 6.10
CA CYS A 196 -8.92 9.52 5.97
C CYS A 196 -9.25 10.90 6.55
N ARG A 197 -8.72 11.23 7.74
CA ARG A 197 -8.93 12.56 8.35
C ARG A 197 -8.32 13.68 7.51
N TRP A 198 -7.10 13.48 7.01
CA TRP A 198 -6.46 14.46 6.15
C TRP A 198 -7.22 14.65 4.82
N HIS A 199 -7.81 13.58 4.28
CA HIS A 199 -8.67 13.68 3.11
C HIS A 199 -9.92 14.52 3.39
N GLU A 200 -10.57 14.33 4.55
CA GLU A 200 -11.70 15.15 4.98
C GLU A 200 -11.29 16.63 5.11
N ASP A 201 -10.14 16.92 5.73
CA ASP A 201 -9.63 18.29 5.87
C ASP A 201 -9.36 18.96 4.52
N LEU A 202 -8.91 18.22 3.50
CA LEU A 202 -8.72 18.73 2.14
C LEU A 202 -10.03 18.96 1.39
N SER A 203 -11.11 18.27 1.77
CA SER A 203 -12.41 18.36 1.11
C SER A 203 -13.31 19.49 1.64
N LEU A 204 -12.96 20.06 2.79
CA LEU A 204 -13.67 21.18 3.38
C LEU A 204 -13.15 22.51 2.77
N PRO A 205 -14.02 23.45 2.38
CA PRO A 205 -13.58 24.78 1.95
C PRO A 205 -12.85 25.50 3.10
N PRO A 206 -11.83 26.33 2.81
CA PRO A 206 -11.12 27.06 3.84
C PRO A 206 -12.10 28.02 4.55
N SER A 207 -12.21 27.88 5.87
CA SER A 207 -12.98 28.77 6.76
C SER A 207 -12.30 30.12 6.96
#